data_AF-A0A382BCD3-F1
#
_entry.id   AF-A0A382BCD3-F1
#
_cell.length_a   1.000
_cell.length_b   1.000
_cell.length_c   1.000
_cell.angle_alpha   90.00
_cell.angle_beta   90.00
_cell.angle_gamma   90.00
#
_symmetry.space_group_name_H-M   'P 1'
#
loop_
_entity.id
_entity.type
_entity.pdbx_description
1 polymer ?
#
loop_
_entity_poly.entity_id
_entity_poly.type
_entity_poly.pdbx_seq_one_letter_code
_entity_poly.pdbx_strand_id
1 'polypeptide(L)'
;MVKYLFIPVLYSGILIGQVFNGMTLFSPTQGGGGGGNFYTYLTDNDMNVLHSWSHPRGAASMAYLMSDSILYYPYRVQNPTMTAGGVGGGVSKYNWEGDLLWSYEIANETYQHHHDIEPLPNGNVLMIAWELKTAEEAYAAGRQQINNSLNVMWSEAVFELEPVGINDVNIVWEWHLWD
;
A
#
# COMPACT_ATOMS: atom_id res chain seq x y z
N MET A 1 -69.72 32.81 14.10
CA MET A 1 -68.40 32.81 13.45
C MET A 1 -67.43 32.12 14.41
N VAL A 2 -67.09 30.84 14.16
CA VAL A 2 -66.23 30.04 15.04
C VAL A 2 -64.77 30.35 14.70
N LYS A 3 -63.97 30.81 15.68
CA LYS A 3 -62.52 31.01 15.51
C LYS A 3 -61.80 29.75 15.96
N TYR A 4 -61.09 29.10 15.04
CA TYR A 4 -60.20 27.99 15.37
C TYR A 4 -58.84 28.55 15.80
N LEU A 5 -58.37 28.13 16.98
CA LEU A 5 -57.05 28.45 17.48
C LEU A 5 -56.08 27.38 17.00
N PHE A 6 -55.10 27.77 16.20
CA PHE A 6 -54.04 26.86 15.72
C PHE A 6 -52.83 27.01 16.64
N ILE A 7 -52.45 25.94 17.33
CA ILE A 7 -51.25 25.90 18.18
C ILE A 7 -50.22 25.04 17.45
N PRO A 8 -49.17 25.61 16.84
CA PRO A 8 -48.11 24.81 16.24
C PRO A 8 -47.27 24.18 17.36
N VAL A 9 -47.19 22.85 17.37
CA VAL A 9 -46.25 22.10 18.22
C VAL A 9 -44.93 21.99 17.46
N LEU A 10 -43.91 22.71 17.92
CA LEU A 10 -42.54 22.55 17.42
C LEU A 10 -41.90 21.32 18.09
N TYR A 11 -41.67 20.27 17.31
CA TYR A 11 -40.85 19.14 17.73
C TYR A 11 -39.38 19.51 17.57
N SER A 12 -38.69 19.76 18.68
CA SER A 12 -37.22 19.78 18.70
C SER A 12 -36.71 18.39 19.12
N GLY A 13 -36.00 17.73 18.21
CA GLY A 13 -35.29 16.48 18.48
C GLY A 13 -33.79 16.72 18.50
N ILE A 14 -33.09 16.16 19.48
CA ILE A 14 -31.62 16.09 19.48
C ILE A 14 -31.23 14.81 18.73
N LEU A 15 -30.52 14.97 17.61
CA LEU A 15 -29.87 13.85 16.94
C LEU A 15 -28.49 13.64 17.58
N ILE A 16 -28.24 12.42 18.06
CA ILE A 16 -26.92 12.00 18.55
C ILE A 16 -26.34 11.07 17.49
N GLY A 17 -25.23 11.49 16.86
CA GLY A 17 -24.47 10.62 15.97
C GLY A 17 -23.77 9.52 16.78
N GLN A 18 -23.90 8.28 16.32
CA GLN A 18 -23.10 7.16 16.83
C GLN A 18 -21.94 6.89 15.87
N VAL A 19 -20.80 6.48 16.42
CA VAL A 19 -19.68 6.01 15.60
C VAL A 19 -20.11 4.72 14.90
N PHE A 20 -19.81 4.60 13.61
CA PHE A 20 -20.04 3.35 12.87
C PHE A 20 -19.25 2.22 13.53
N ASN A 21 -19.89 1.07 13.79
CA ASN A 21 -19.21 -0.10 14.36
C ASN A 21 -18.31 -0.75 13.28
N GLY A 22 -17.08 -0.27 13.18
CA GLY A 22 -16.11 -0.65 12.17
C GLY A 22 -14.82 -1.19 12.77
N MET A 23 -13.93 -1.63 11.88
CA MET A 23 -12.60 -2.10 12.22
C MET A 23 -11.55 -1.19 11.59
N THR A 24 -10.39 -1.05 12.24
CA THR A 24 -9.24 -0.33 11.74
C THR A 24 -8.10 -1.31 11.49
N LEU A 25 -7.55 -1.30 10.27
CA LEU A 25 -6.34 -2.03 9.91
C LEU A 25 -5.17 -1.05 9.84
N PHE A 26 -4.07 -1.33 10.54
CA PHE A 26 -2.88 -0.48 10.47
C PHE A 26 -1.59 -1.26 10.70
N SER A 27 -0.52 -0.78 10.09
CA SER A 27 0.83 -1.31 10.23
C SER A 27 1.75 -0.20 10.74
N PRO A 28 2.19 -0.22 12.01
CA PRO A 28 3.08 0.82 12.53
C PRO A 28 4.37 0.90 11.72
N THR A 29 4.66 2.06 11.16
CA THR A 29 5.91 2.31 10.44
C THR A 29 7.05 2.38 11.45
N GLN A 30 7.75 1.27 11.66
CA GLN A 30 9.08 1.28 12.26
C GLN A 30 10.09 1.43 11.13
N GLY A 31 10.89 2.49 11.15
CA GLY A 31 11.89 2.73 10.10
C GLY A 31 12.89 1.57 10.01
N GLY A 32 13.02 0.95 8.84
CA GLY A 32 14.05 -0.05 8.55
C GLY A 32 13.58 -1.19 7.65
N GLY A 33 14.49 -1.69 6.80
CA GLY A 33 14.29 -2.88 5.96
C GLY A 33 14.58 -4.22 6.67
N GLY A 34 14.69 -4.21 8.00
CA GLY A 34 14.96 -5.40 8.84
C GLY A 34 15.33 -5.05 10.29
N GLY A 35 15.37 -6.06 11.17
CA GLY A 35 15.88 -5.95 12.54
C GLY A 35 14.93 -5.36 13.60
N GLY A 36 13.65 -5.15 13.25
CA GLY A 36 12.61 -4.69 14.17
C GLY A 36 11.48 -5.72 14.33
N ASN A 37 10.55 -5.45 15.26
CA ASN A 37 9.34 -6.24 15.39
C ASN A 37 8.23 -5.55 14.60
N PHE A 38 7.89 -6.09 13.43
CA PHE A 38 6.91 -5.50 12.52
C PHE A 38 5.58 -6.24 12.62
N TYR A 39 4.50 -5.48 12.67
CA TYR A 39 3.16 -6.01 12.84
C TYR A 39 2.13 -5.27 11.98
N THR A 40 1.06 -5.97 11.65
CA THR A 40 -0.21 -5.37 11.22
C THR A 40 -1.26 -5.73 12.26
N TYR A 41 -2.07 -4.76 12.66
CA TYR A 41 -3.14 -4.92 13.64
C TYR A 41 -4.49 -4.68 12.98
N LEU A 42 -5.46 -5.50 13.34
CA LEU A 42 -6.89 -5.27 13.12
C LEU A 42 -7.53 -4.98 14.48
N THR A 43 -8.11 -3.80 14.66
CA THR A 43 -8.72 -3.37 15.93
C THR A 43 -10.16 -2.95 15.75
N ASP A 44 -10.96 -3.05 16.82
CA ASP A 44 -12.27 -2.40 16.89
C ASP A 44 -12.15 -0.90 17.27
N ASN A 45 -13.30 -0.23 17.41
CA ASN A 45 -13.37 1.18 17.80
C ASN A 45 -12.89 1.48 19.23
N ASP A 46 -12.85 0.48 20.11
CA ASP A 46 -12.36 0.59 21.48
C ASP A 46 -10.84 0.27 21.56
N MET A 47 -10.19 0.09 20.40
CA MET A 47 -8.79 -0.31 20.23
C MET A 47 -8.47 -1.70 20.79
N ASN A 48 -9.46 -2.57 20.96
CA ASN A 48 -9.17 -3.97 21.24
C ASN A 48 -8.56 -4.60 19.99
N VAL A 49 -7.42 -5.28 20.16
CA VAL A 49 -6.79 -6.03 19.07
C VAL A 49 -7.61 -7.28 18.82
N LEU A 50 -8.29 -7.31 17.67
CA LEU A 50 -9.06 -8.47 17.20
C LEU A 50 -8.13 -9.50 16.57
N HIS A 51 -7.09 -9.04 15.87
CA HIS A 51 -6.10 -9.89 15.23
C HIS A 51 -4.78 -9.13 14.97
N SER A 52 -3.68 -9.86 14.83
CA SER A 52 -2.41 -9.29 14.38
C SER A 52 -1.55 -10.26 13.59
N TRP A 53 -0.91 -9.76 12.53
CA TRP A 53 0.10 -10.46 11.75
C TRP A 53 1.49 -9.96 12.13
N SER A 54 2.49 -10.85 12.14
CA SER A 54 3.90 -10.48 12.32
C SER A 54 4.65 -10.58 11.00
N HIS A 55 5.55 -9.62 10.75
CA HIS A 55 6.28 -9.52 9.49
C HIS A 55 7.79 -9.50 9.71
N PRO A 56 8.57 -10.05 8.77
CA PRO A 56 10.04 -10.03 8.85
C PRO A 56 10.63 -8.65 8.49
N ARG A 57 9.86 -7.81 7.79
CA ARG A 57 10.30 -6.51 7.24
C ARG A 57 9.30 -5.41 7.57
N GLY A 58 9.79 -4.18 7.64
CA GLY A 58 8.95 -3.01 7.93
C GLY A 58 8.05 -2.65 6.77
N ALA A 59 6.91 -2.03 7.10
CA ALA A 59 5.89 -1.66 6.13
C ALA A 59 6.42 -0.62 5.14
N ALA A 60 6.13 -0.82 3.85
CA ALA A 60 6.32 0.20 2.81
C ALA A 60 5.13 1.18 2.78
N SER A 61 3.92 0.62 2.83
CA SER A 61 2.65 1.35 2.84
C SER A 61 1.61 0.63 3.71
N MET A 62 0.31 0.84 3.43
CA MET A 62 -0.77 0.20 4.16
C MET A 62 -0.94 -1.27 3.75
N ALA A 63 -1.36 -2.09 4.70
CA ALA A 63 -1.77 -3.46 4.39
C ALA A 63 -3.20 -3.47 3.86
N TYR A 64 -3.55 -4.49 3.08
CA TYR A 64 -4.88 -4.69 2.51
C TYR A 64 -5.44 -6.00 3.05
N LEU A 65 -6.55 -5.93 3.79
CA LEU A 65 -7.28 -7.11 4.23
C LEU A 65 -8.46 -7.34 3.30
N MET A 66 -8.42 -8.46 2.58
CA MET A 66 -9.42 -8.83 1.60
C MET A 66 -10.61 -9.54 2.26
N SER A 67 -11.73 -9.65 1.54
CA SER A 67 -12.96 -10.28 2.05
C SER A 67 -12.83 -11.78 2.34
N ASP A 68 -11.81 -12.44 1.77
CA ASP A 68 -11.44 -13.83 2.01
C ASP A 68 -10.42 -13.99 3.16
N SER A 69 -10.25 -12.94 3.98
CA SER A 69 -9.33 -12.91 5.13
C SER A 69 -7.83 -13.01 4.77
N ILE A 70 -7.49 -12.78 3.50
CA ILE A 70 -6.11 -12.65 3.05
C ILE A 70 -5.59 -11.25 3.34
N LEU A 71 -4.38 -11.17 3.92
CA LEU A 71 -3.65 -9.92 4.09
C LEU A 71 -2.57 -9.77 3.01
N TYR A 72 -2.61 -8.68 2.25
CA TYR A 72 -1.46 -8.21 1.46
C TYR A 72 -0.68 -7.17 2.25
N TYR A 73 0.64 -7.31 2.30
CA TYR A 73 1.55 -6.50 3.09
C TYR A 73 2.72 -5.99 2.24
N PRO A 74 2.66 -4.74 1.79
CA PRO A 74 3.79 -4.07 1.15
C PRO A 74 4.91 -3.82 2.16
N TYR A 75 6.14 -4.23 1.82
CA TYR A 75 7.29 -4.14 2.73
C TYR A 75 8.50 -3.48 2.07
N ARG A 76 9.40 -3.00 2.94
CA ARG A 76 10.69 -2.41 2.59
C ARG A 76 11.76 -3.49 2.53
N VAL A 77 12.49 -3.59 1.41
CA VAL A 77 13.66 -4.48 1.32
C VAL A 77 14.82 -3.91 2.14
N GLN A 78 15.78 -4.77 2.49
CA GLN A 78 16.93 -4.37 3.31
C GLN A 78 17.92 -3.47 2.56
N ASN A 79 18.12 -3.74 1.26
CA ASN A 79 19.09 -3.05 0.41
C ASN A 79 18.39 -2.48 -0.83
N PRO A 80 17.58 -1.42 -0.70
CA PRO A 80 16.90 -0.82 -1.84
C PRO A 80 17.89 -0.13 -2.79
N THR A 81 17.62 -0.17 -4.08
CA THR A 81 18.44 0.50 -5.11
C THR A 81 18.13 2.00 -5.21
N MET A 82 16.94 2.41 -4.76
CA MET A 82 16.53 3.80 -4.61
C MET A 82 15.97 4.06 -3.21
N THR A 83 16.50 5.06 -2.51
CA THR A 83 16.06 5.44 -1.17
C THR A 83 15.52 6.87 -1.16
N ALA A 84 14.20 6.99 -1.15
CA ALA A 84 13.47 8.25 -0.95
C ALA A 84 12.21 8.00 -0.10
N GLY A 85 11.39 9.03 0.08
CA GLY A 85 10.03 8.85 0.60
C GLY A 85 9.29 7.84 -0.26
N GLY A 86 8.62 6.87 0.36
CA GLY A 86 7.93 5.80 -0.37
C GLY A 86 8.77 4.58 -0.71
N VAL A 87 10.02 4.45 -0.26
CA VAL A 87 10.79 3.26 -0.61
C VAL A 87 10.14 1.99 -0.07
N GLY A 88 9.79 1.07 -0.98
CA GLY A 88 9.29 -0.26 -0.68
C GLY A 88 10.31 -1.32 -1.05
N GLY A 89 9.89 -2.26 -1.89
CA GLY A 89 10.73 -3.33 -2.43
C GLY A 89 10.01 -4.65 -2.64
N GLY A 90 8.92 -4.92 -1.94
CA GLY A 90 8.09 -6.07 -2.27
C GLY A 90 6.75 -6.09 -1.56
N VAL A 91 6.02 -7.19 -1.79
CA VAL A 91 4.71 -7.49 -1.21
C VAL A 91 4.71 -8.93 -0.71
N SER A 92 4.09 -9.16 0.44
CA SER A 92 3.78 -10.50 0.97
C SER A 92 2.27 -10.68 1.05
N LYS A 93 1.82 -11.93 0.92
CA LYS A 93 0.44 -12.38 1.08
C LYS A 93 0.39 -13.38 2.24
N TYR A 94 -0.48 -13.15 3.22
CA TYR A 94 -0.66 -14.01 4.39
C TYR A 94 -2.11 -14.48 4.50
N ASN A 95 -2.33 -15.68 5.06
CA ASN A 95 -3.65 -16.09 5.51
C ASN A 95 -4.01 -15.45 6.86
N TRP A 96 -5.19 -15.76 7.39
CA TRP A 96 -5.66 -15.28 8.68
C TRP A 96 -4.80 -15.81 9.84
N GLU A 97 -4.24 -17.01 9.72
CA GLU A 97 -3.39 -17.62 10.74
C GLU A 97 -1.98 -17.02 10.80
N GLY A 98 -1.59 -16.23 9.80
CA GLY A 98 -0.27 -15.60 9.68
C GLY A 98 0.74 -16.39 8.86
N ASP A 99 0.32 -17.46 8.18
CA ASP A 99 1.18 -18.21 7.26
C ASP A 99 1.42 -17.41 5.97
N LEU A 100 2.68 -17.36 5.55
CA LEU A 100 3.05 -16.76 4.26
C LEU A 100 2.55 -17.65 3.12
N LEU A 101 1.73 -17.09 2.25
CA LEU A 101 1.19 -17.77 1.06
C LEU A 101 2.01 -17.45 -0.19
N TRP A 102 2.44 -16.20 -0.34
CA TRP A 102 3.20 -15.74 -1.50
C TRP A 102 3.97 -14.45 -1.17
N SER A 103 5.10 -14.20 -1.83
CA SER A 103 5.78 -12.90 -1.77
C SER A 103 6.64 -12.62 -2.98
N TYR A 104 6.69 -11.38 -3.45
CA TYR A 104 7.51 -11.00 -4.59
C TYR A 104 8.18 -9.64 -4.38
N GLU A 105 9.36 -9.47 -4.96
CA GLU A 105 10.17 -8.26 -4.84
C GLU A 105 10.36 -7.56 -6.20
N ILE A 106 10.13 -6.25 -6.20
CA ILE A 106 10.63 -5.33 -7.23
C ILE A 106 11.68 -4.46 -6.53
N ALA A 107 12.93 -4.94 -6.53
CA ALA A 107 14.08 -4.25 -5.97
C ALA A 107 15.35 -4.73 -6.69
N ASN A 108 15.61 -4.16 -7.86
CA ASN A 108 16.75 -4.50 -8.71
C ASN A 108 17.37 -3.23 -9.33
N GLU A 109 18.32 -3.41 -10.24
CA GLU A 109 19.08 -2.31 -10.86
C GLU A 109 18.22 -1.40 -11.75
N THR A 110 17.06 -1.88 -12.21
CA THR A 110 16.15 -1.14 -13.09
C THR A 110 14.95 -0.60 -12.33
N TYR A 111 14.36 -1.41 -11.44
CA TYR A 111 13.10 -1.09 -10.77
C TYR A 111 13.19 -1.20 -9.25
N GLN A 112 12.46 -0.31 -8.57
CA GLN A 112 12.29 -0.31 -7.12
C GLN A 112 10.82 -0.02 -6.79
N HIS A 113 10.11 -0.95 -6.13
CA HIS A 113 8.73 -0.74 -5.68
C HIS A 113 8.65 0.55 -4.87
N HIS A 114 7.72 1.40 -5.28
CA HIS A 114 7.54 2.76 -4.84
C HIS A 114 6.17 2.88 -4.17
N HIS A 115 6.13 3.08 -2.86
CA HIS A 115 4.92 3.25 -2.07
C HIS A 115 4.03 1.99 -2.03
N ASP A 116 3.05 1.92 -2.92
CA ASP A 116 1.82 1.18 -2.69
C ASP A 116 1.52 0.11 -3.74
N ILE A 117 0.55 -0.72 -3.41
CA ILE A 117 0.00 -1.75 -4.28
C ILE A 117 -1.52 -1.62 -4.38
N GLU A 118 -2.14 -2.37 -5.29
CA GLU A 118 -3.58 -2.62 -5.27
C GLU A 118 -3.85 -4.10 -5.60
N PRO A 119 -4.27 -4.92 -4.62
CA PRO A 119 -4.75 -6.26 -4.90
C PRO A 119 -6.08 -6.22 -5.68
N LEU A 120 -6.13 -6.85 -6.84
CA LEU A 120 -7.26 -6.83 -7.74
C LEU A 120 -8.23 -8.01 -7.50
N PRO A 121 -9.52 -7.89 -7.88
CA PRO A 121 -10.49 -8.97 -7.73
C PRO A 121 -10.16 -10.26 -8.49
N ASN A 122 -9.34 -10.20 -9.54
CA ASN A 122 -8.87 -11.36 -10.29
C ASN A 122 -7.71 -12.11 -9.59
N GLY A 123 -7.22 -11.60 -8.46
CA GLY A 123 -6.07 -12.16 -7.73
C GLY A 123 -4.72 -11.56 -8.13
N ASN A 124 -4.68 -10.69 -9.14
CA ASN A 124 -3.48 -9.95 -9.52
C ASN A 124 -3.19 -8.83 -8.52
N VAL A 125 -2.00 -8.24 -8.62
CA VAL A 125 -1.58 -7.10 -7.82
C VAL A 125 -1.04 -6.03 -8.75
N LEU A 126 -1.60 -4.82 -8.71
CA LEU A 126 -0.94 -3.66 -9.28
C LEU A 126 0.18 -3.22 -8.33
N MET A 127 1.35 -2.96 -8.88
CA MET A 127 2.48 -2.44 -8.12
C MET A 127 3.12 -1.29 -8.88
N ILE A 128 3.28 -0.16 -8.22
CA ILE A 128 4.00 1.00 -8.76
C ILE A 128 5.49 0.91 -8.42
N ALA A 129 6.35 1.32 -9.34
CA ALA A 129 7.79 1.23 -9.16
C ALA A 129 8.52 2.40 -9.79
N TRP A 130 9.54 2.89 -9.08
CA TRP A 130 10.55 3.73 -9.69
C TRP A 130 11.27 2.95 -10.76
N GLU A 131 11.42 3.56 -11.93
CA GLU A 131 12.20 3.04 -13.04
C GLU A 131 13.44 3.90 -13.24
N LEU A 132 14.62 3.29 -13.22
CA LEU A 132 15.88 3.97 -13.47
C LEU A 132 15.97 4.42 -14.92
N LYS A 133 16.28 5.69 -15.13
CA LYS A 133 16.70 6.25 -16.41
C LYS A 133 18.11 6.81 -16.27
N THR A 134 18.99 6.39 -17.17
CA THR A 134 20.38 6.83 -17.24
C THR A 134 20.47 8.33 -17.52
N ALA A 135 21.64 8.92 -17.26
CA ALA A 135 21.90 10.31 -17.64
C ALA A 135 21.70 10.55 -19.14
N GLU A 136 22.13 9.61 -19.98
CA GLU A 136 21.99 9.70 -21.43
C GLU A 136 20.52 9.76 -21.86
N GLU A 137 19.68 8.84 -21.35
CA GLU A 137 18.24 8.84 -21.61
C GLU A 137 17.58 10.14 -21.13
N ALA A 138 17.92 10.60 -19.92
CA ALA A 138 17.36 11.81 -19.36
C ALA A 138 17.74 13.06 -20.17
N TYR A 139 19.00 13.17 -20.62
CA TYR A 139 19.44 14.28 -21.47
C TYR A 139 18.81 14.21 -22.86
N ALA A 140 18.66 13.02 -23.43
CA ALA A 140 17.93 12.81 -24.68
C ALA A 140 16.45 13.23 -24.56
N ALA A 141 15.83 13.03 -23.40
CA ALA A 141 14.49 13.52 -23.06
C ALA A 141 14.43 15.02 -22.70
N GLY A 142 15.55 15.75 -22.79
CA GLY A 142 15.60 17.20 -22.61
C GLY A 142 15.96 17.69 -21.21
N ARG A 143 16.28 16.79 -20.25
CA ARG A 143 16.84 17.18 -18.96
C ARG A 143 18.15 17.93 -19.18
N GLN A 144 18.36 19.06 -18.49
CA GLN A 144 19.60 19.86 -18.66
C GLN A 144 20.66 19.54 -17.60
N GLN A 145 20.23 19.14 -16.40
CA GLN A 145 21.13 18.81 -15.29
C GLN A 145 20.52 17.73 -14.41
N ILE A 146 21.37 16.83 -13.93
CA ILE A 146 21.04 15.84 -12.90
C ILE A 146 21.93 16.13 -11.70
N ASN A 147 21.33 16.30 -10.52
CA ASN A 147 22.03 16.67 -9.29
C ASN A 147 21.74 15.66 -8.19
N ASN A 148 22.29 14.46 -8.35
CA ASN A 148 22.35 13.41 -7.34
C ASN A 148 23.62 12.57 -7.54
N SER A 149 24.03 11.82 -6.52
CA SER A 149 25.28 11.05 -6.51
C SER A 149 25.33 9.90 -7.51
N LEU A 150 24.17 9.44 -8.00
CA LEU A 150 24.09 8.33 -8.96
C LEU A 150 24.09 8.82 -10.41
N ASN A 151 23.90 10.13 -10.63
CA ASN A 151 23.74 10.72 -11.95
C ASN A 151 22.66 10.02 -12.80
N VAL A 152 21.53 9.68 -12.17
CA VAL A 152 20.37 9.07 -12.83
C VAL A 152 19.10 9.88 -12.59
N MET A 153 18.06 9.60 -13.37
CA MET A 153 16.69 10.05 -13.11
C MET A 153 15.83 8.83 -12.78
N TRP A 154 14.78 9.03 -11.99
CA TRP A 154 13.80 8.00 -11.68
C TRP A 154 12.47 8.41 -12.31
N SER A 155 11.96 7.57 -13.21
CA SER A 155 10.60 7.64 -13.76
C SER A 155 9.67 6.76 -12.93
N GLU A 156 8.42 6.61 -13.36
CA GLU A 156 7.47 5.66 -12.79
C GLU A 156 7.02 4.62 -13.80
N ALA A 157 6.81 3.41 -13.29
CA ALA A 157 6.14 2.32 -13.97
C ALA A 157 5.02 1.75 -13.09
N VAL A 158 4.02 1.13 -13.72
CA VAL A 158 2.98 0.34 -13.07
C VAL A 158 3.00 -1.05 -13.68
N PHE A 159 3.04 -2.08 -12.86
CA PHE A 159 2.96 -3.48 -13.28
C PHE A 159 1.69 -4.12 -12.74
N GLU A 160 0.96 -4.84 -13.59
CA GLU A 160 -0.03 -5.82 -13.16
C GLU A 160 0.64 -7.19 -13.08
N LEU A 161 0.75 -7.69 -11.86
CA LEU A 161 1.43 -8.93 -11.52
C LEU A 161 0.40 -10.04 -11.26
N GLU A 162 0.46 -11.13 -12.02
CA GLU A 162 -0.25 -12.37 -11.71
C GLU A 162 0.67 -13.25 -10.84
N PRO A 163 0.33 -13.53 -9.57
CA PRO A 163 1.13 -14.38 -8.70
C PRO A 163 1.28 -15.81 -9.23
N VAL A 164 2.52 -16.32 -9.25
CA VAL A 164 2.86 -17.70 -9.65
C VAL A 164 3.60 -18.40 -8.52
N GLY A 165 3.11 -19.60 -8.16
CA GLY A 165 3.70 -20.38 -7.08
C GLY A 165 3.72 -19.61 -5.75
N ILE A 166 4.88 -19.57 -5.11
CA ILE A 166 5.05 -18.92 -3.79
C ILE A 166 5.84 -17.61 -3.87
N ASN A 167 6.53 -17.33 -4.97
CA ASN A 167 7.46 -16.21 -5.04
C ASN A 167 7.79 -15.70 -6.44
N ASP A 168 6.92 -15.98 -7.40
CA ASP A 168 7.13 -15.55 -8.79
C ASP A 168 5.87 -14.85 -9.33
N VAL A 169 5.99 -14.25 -10.51
CA VAL A 169 4.91 -13.53 -11.20
C VAL A 169 4.96 -13.69 -12.71
N ASN A 170 3.79 -13.63 -13.36
CA ASN A 170 3.71 -13.19 -14.75
C ASN A 170 3.37 -11.69 -14.77
N ILE A 171 4.10 -10.89 -15.54
CA ILE A 171 3.70 -9.51 -15.84
C ILE A 171 2.67 -9.58 -16.96
N VAL A 172 1.41 -9.31 -16.65
CA VAL A 172 0.31 -9.43 -17.63
C VAL A 172 -0.02 -8.10 -18.31
N TRP A 173 0.36 -6.99 -17.68
CA TRP A 173 0.27 -5.64 -18.22
C TRP A 173 1.29 -4.74 -17.53
N GLU A 174 1.77 -3.74 -18.27
CA GLU A 174 2.64 -2.70 -17.74
C GLU A 174 2.35 -1.34 -18.39
N TRP A 175 2.70 -0.28 -17.67
CA TRP A 175 2.70 1.09 -18.18
C TRP A 175 3.90 1.84 -17.65
N HIS A 176 4.53 2.63 -18.52
CA HIS A 176 5.71 3.41 -18.21
C HIS A 176 5.42 4.89 -18.45
N LEU A 177 5.70 5.74 -17.47
CA LEU A 177 5.52 7.19 -17.59
C LEU A 177 6.44 7.81 -18.65
N TRP A 178 7.56 7.13 -18.97
CA TRP A 178 8.58 7.66 -19.87
C TRP A 178 8.18 7.62 -21.36
N ASP A 179 7.18 6.80 -21.70
CA ASP A 179 6.69 6.59 -23.06
C ASP A 179 5.53 7.52 -23.42
#